data_AF-A0A7W1D2D1-F1
#
_entry.id   AF-A0A7W1D2D1-F1
#
_cell.length_a   1.000
_cell.length_b   1.000
_cell.length_c   1.000
_cell.angle_alpha   90.00
_cell.angle_beta   90.00
_cell.angle_gamma   90.00
#
_symmetry.space_group_name_H-M   'P 1'
#
loop_
_entity.id
_entity.type
_entity.pdbx_description
1 polymer ?
#
loop_
_entity_poly.entity_id
_entity_poly.type
_entity_poly.pdbx_seq_one_letter_code
_entity_poly.pdbx_strand_id
1 'polypeptide(L)'
;MPKSGDGRVEMIRALRAARRSAVKARTQAANQLQGLRVTAPEELRYRLRGLSTKELVSVAARFRLGDDPRDVPAATKFALRSVARRYEALSAEIAELDAHLDRLVAQVAPELVSLPGIGTDHAATLLIVAGDNPQRLRSEASFASLCGVSPIEASSGKVVRHRLNRGG
;
A
#
# COMPACT_ATOMS: atom_id res chain seq x y z
N MET A 1 0.71 18.13 -23.44
CA MET A 1 2.10 17.62 -23.33
C MET A 1 2.06 16.30 -22.58
N PRO A 2 2.60 15.20 -23.12
CA PRO A 2 2.72 13.93 -22.41
C PRO A 2 3.60 14.10 -21.15
N LYS A 3 3.41 13.27 -20.11
CA LYS A 3 4.30 13.25 -18.93
C LYS A 3 5.68 12.77 -19.39
N SER A 4 6.74 13.50 -19.07
CA SER A 4 8.06 13.28 -19.66
C SER A 4 8.76 12.02 -19.16
N GLY A 5 8.18 11.22 -18.25
CA GLY A 5 8.70 9.90 -17.85
C GLY A 5 10.05 9.90 -17.11
N ASP A 6 10.78 11.02 -17.12
CA ASP A 6 12.21 11.04 -16.79
C ASP A 6 12.50 11.79 -15.48
N GLY A 7 11.45 12.11 -14.70
CA GLY A 7 11.53 12.95 -13.50
C GLY A 7 11.44 12.22 -12.17
N ARG A 8 11.76 12.94 -11.08
CA ARG A 8 11.59 12.46 -9.69
C ARG A 8 10.15 12.02 -9.37
N VAL A 9 9.15 12.58 -10.05
CA VAL A 9 7.75 12.16 -9.92
C VAL A 9 7.52 10.73 -10.43
N GLU A 10 8.21 10.33 -11.49
CA GLU A 10 8.12 8.96 -12.01
C GLU A 10 8.82 7.97 -11.07
N MET A 11 9.95 8.36 -10.46
CA MET A 11 10.59 7.59 -9.39
C MET A 11 9.62 7.37 -8.20
N ILE A 12 8.95 8.44 -7.76
CA ILE A 12 7.93 8.36 -6.69
C ILE A 12 6.78 7.44 -7.11
N ARG A 13 6.32 7.51 -8.37
CA ARG A 13 5.27 6.64 -8.91
C ARG A 13 5.66 5.17 -8.83
N ALA A 14 6.86 4.83 -9.29
CA ALA A 14 7.36 3.45 -9.30
C ALA A 14 7.48 2.88 -7.87
N LEU A 15 8.12 3.62 -6.96
CA LEU A 15 8.29 3.22 -5.57
C LEU A 15 6.94 3.06 -4.85
N ARG A 16 6.01 3.99 -5.06
CA ARG A 16 4.68 3.92 -4.46
C ARG A 16 3.88 2.73 -4.98
N ALA A 17 4.02 2.39 -6.27
CA ALA A 17 3.37 1.21 -6.85
C ALA A 17 3.90 -0.08 -6.20
N ALA A 18 5.21 -0.23 -6.07
CA ALA A 18 5.84 -1.35 -5.39
C ALA A 18 5.37 -1.45 -3.93
N ARG A 19 5.41 -0.32 -3.20
CA ARG A 19 4.96 -0.25 -1.80
C ARG A 19 3.52 -0.69 -1.64
N ARG A 20 2.61 -0.21 -2.49
CA ARG A 20 1.19 -0.58 -2.44
C ARG A 20 0.99 -2.07 -2.68
N SER A 21 1.80 -2.68 -3.56
CA SER A 21 1.79 -4.13 -3.78
C SER A 21 2.26 -4.88 -2.52
N ALA A 22 3.39 -4.48 -1.95
CA ALA A 22 3.95 -5.09 -0.74
C ALA A 22 3.00 -4.99 0.46
N VAL A 23 2.33 -3.84 0.66
CA VAL A 23 1.30 -3.66 1.71
C VAL A 23 0.15 -4.64 1.52
N LYS A 24 -0.35 -4.82 0.28
CA LYS A 24 -1.42 -5.79 -0.01
C LYS A 24 -0.97 -7.22 0.28
N ALA A 25 0.23 -7.60 -0.17
CA ALA A 25 0.79 -8.92 0.08
C ALA A 25 0.99 -9.18 1.58
N ARG A 26 1.42 -8.16 2.35
CA ARG A 26 1.61 -8.28 3.81
C ARG A 26 0.28 -8.51 4.51
N THR A 27 -0.77 -7.80 4.10
CA THR A 27 -2.14 -8.02 4.60
C THR A 27 -2.63 -9.42 4.27
N GLN A 28 -2.38 -9.92 3.05
CA GLN A 28 -2.72 -11.29 2.68
C GLN A 28 -1.98 -12.32 3.54
N ALA A 29 -0.68 -12.12 3.80
CA ALA A 29 0.10 -12.99 4.68
C ALA A 29 -0.44 -13.00 6.11
N ALA A 30 -0.83 -11.83 6.64
CA ALA A 30 -1.47 -11.73 7.95
C ALA A 30 -2.79 -12.54 8.00
N ASN A 31 -3.65 -12.38 7.00
CA ASN A 31 -4.91 -13.11 6.92
C ASN A 31 -4.67 -14.63 6.80
N GLN A 32 -3.67 -15.05 6.04
CA GLN A 32 -3.30 -16.45 5.91
C GLN A 32 -2.80 -17.05 7.23
N LEU A 33 -1.99 -16.31 8.00
CA LEU A 33 -1.59 -16.73 9.36
C LEU A 33 -2.78 -16.90 10.29
N GLN A 34 -3.74 -15.97 10.24
CA GLN A 34 -4.95 -16.06 11.04
C GLN A 34 -5.79 -17.27 10.65
N GLY A 35 -5.95 -17.54 9.34
CA GLY A 35 -6.64 -18.73 8.84
C GLY A 35 -5.98 -20.03 9.32
N LEU A 36 -4.66 -20.16 9.18
CA LEU A 36 -3.91 -21.33 9.64
C LEU A 36 -4.00 -21.53 11.16
N ARG A 37 -4.03 -20.44 11.95
CA ARG A 37 -4.22 -20.52 13.41
C ARG A 37 -5.58 -21.12 13.78
N VAL A 38 -6.65 -20.74 13.07
CA VAL A 38 -8.01 -21.23 13.34
C VAL A 38 -8.12 -22.73 13.05
N THR A 39 -7.54 -23.20 11.95
CA THR A 39 -7.61 -24.60 11.54
C THR A 39 -6.50 -25.48 12.10
N ALA A 40 -5.55 -24.92 12.86
CA ALA A 40 -4.44 -25.66 13.45
C ALA A 40 -4.91 -26.80 14.39
N PRO A 41 -4.13 -27.90 14.54
CA PRO A 41 -4.37 -28.94 15.55
C PRO A 41 -4.50 -28.34 16.96
N GLU A 42 -5.29 -28.99 17.83
CA GLU A 42 -5.71 -28.41 19.13
C GLU A 42 -4.55 -27.91 20.00
N GLU A 43 -3.48 -28.70 20.13
CA GLU A 43 -2.29 -28.31 20.88
C GLU A 43 -1.66 -27.00 20.37
N LEU A 44 -1.60 -26.84 19.04
CA LEU A 44 -1.02 -25.66 18.41
C LEU A 44 -1.99 -24.48 18.48
N ARG A 45 -3.29 -24.72 18.27
CA ARG A 45 -4.34 -23.71 18.41
C ARG A 45 -4.38 -23.14 19.82
N TYR A 46 -4.29 -23.98 20.85
CA TYR A 46 -4.25 -23.57 22.25
C TYR A 46 -3.07 -22.63 22.51
N ARG A 47 -1.86 -23.01 22.05
CA ARG A 47 -0.63 -22.20 22.21
C ARG A 47 -0.66 -20.85 21.50
N LEU A 48 -1.41 -20.73 20.41
CA LEU A 48 -1.46 -19.53 19.57
C LEU A 48 -2.70 -18.67 19.82
N ARG A 49 -3.63 -19.13 20.66
CA ARG A 49 -4.86 -18.41 21.00
C ARG A 49 -4.52 -17.10 21.73
N GLY A 50 -5.26 -16.04 21.43
CA GLY A 50 -5.11 -14.74 22.11
C GLY A 50 -3.93 -13.89 21.61
N LEU A 51 -2.99 -14.46 20.85
CA LEU A 51 -1.89 -13.67 20.28
C LEU A 51 -2.42 -12.64 19.27
N SER A 52 -1.93 -11.41 19.38
CA SER A 52 -2.06 -10.41 18.32
C SER A 52 -1.35 -10.88 17.04
N THR A 53 -1.66 -10.28 15.90
CA THR A 53 -0.98 -10.61 14.63
C THR A 53 0.54 -10.47 14.73
N LYS A 54 1.02 -9.43 15.42
CA LYS A 54 2.46 -9.19 15.59
C LYS A 54 3.12 -10.28 16.43
N GLU A 55 2.49 -10.68 17.52
CA GLU A 55 3.00 -11.76 18.37
C GLU A 55 2.94 -13.11 17.66
N LEU A 56 1.84 -13.39 16.94
CA LEU A 56 1.67 -14.60 16.13
C LEU A 56 2.80 -14.72 15.08
N VAL A 57 3.09 -13.66 14.34
CA VAL A 57 4.21 -13.61 13.39
C VAL A 57 5.51 -13.92 14.10
N SER A 58 5.81 -13.20 15.19
CA SER A 58 7.06 -13.35 15.92
C SER A 58 7.27 -14.78 16.46
N VAL A 59 6.21 -15.41 16.99
CA VAL A 59 6.27 -16.79 17.49
C VAL A 59 6.43 -17.77 16.33
N ALA A 60 5.60 -17.65 15.28
CA ALA A 60 5.58 -18.57 14.15
C ALA A 60 6.88 -18.54 13.34
N ALA A 61 7.46 -17.37 13.10
CA ALA A 61 8.74 -17.21 12.38
C ALA A 61 9.91 -17.97 13.05
N ARG A 62 9.80 -18.17 14.37
CA ARG A 62 10.80 -18.83 15.23
C ARG A 62 10.50 -20.30 15.51
N PHE A 63 9.47 -20.90 14.91
CA PHE A 63 9.22 -22.33 15.07
C PHE A 63 10.42 -23.16 14.65
N ARG A 64 10.85 -24.05 15.55
CA ARG A 64 11.84 -25.09 15.24
C ARG A 64 11.13 -26.16 14.42
N LEU A 65 11.71 -26.46 13.26
CA LEU A 65 11.22 -27.47 12.34
C LEU A 65 12.19 -28.64 12.40
N GLY A 66 11.67 -29.87 12.33
CA GLY A 66 12.50 -31.03 11.99
C GLY A 66 12.78 -31.06 10.48
N ASP A 67 13.58 -32.02 10.04
CA ASP A 67 14.05 -32.11 8.65
C ASP A 67 12.91 -32.35 7.65
N ASP A 68 11.85 -33.06 8.04
CA ASP A 68 10.70 -33.35 7.19
C ASP A 68 9.38 -33.42 8.00
N PRO A 69 8.29 -32.73 7.59
CA PRO A 69 7.01 -32.82 8.26
C PRO A 69 6.34 -34.19 8.07
N ARG A 70 6.36 -35.03 9.12
CA ARG A 70 5.76 -36.37 9.09
C ARG A 70 4.33 -36.43 9.64
N ASP A 71 3.82 -35.31 10.16
CA ASP A 71 2.49 -35.20 10.74
C ASP A 71 1.85 -33.82 10.50
N VAL A 72 0.56 -33.71 10.79
CA VAL A 72 -0.21 -32.47 10.61
C VAL A 72 0.33 -31.33 11.48
N PRO A 73 0.68 -31.51 12.77
CA PRO A 73 1.30 -30.44 13.57
C PRO A 73 2.61 -29.90 12.99
N ALA A 74 3.51 -30.76 12.52
CA ALA A 74 4.77 -30.36 11.89
C ALA A 74 4.52 -29.60 10.59
N ALA A 75 3.61 -30.08 9.74
CA ALA A 75 3.24 -29.41 8.49
C ALA A 75 2.61 -28.02 8.76
N THR A 76 1.75 -27.94 9.78
CA THR A 76 1.12 -26.68 10.19
C THR A 76 2.15 -25.68 10.72
N LYS A 77 3.11 -26.11 11.54
CA LYS A 77 4.23 -25.27 12.00
C LYS A 77 5.09 -24.79 10.84
N PHE A 78 5.39 -25.66 9.88
CA PHE A 78 6.13 -25.28 8.67
C PHE A 78 5.40 -24.18 7.90
N ALA A 79 4.11 -24.38 7.61
CA ALA A 79 3.29 -23.41 6.89
C ALA A 79 3.20 -22.05 7.62
N LEU A 80 2.94 -22.07 8.93
CA LEU A 80 2.90 -20.87 9.76
C LEU A 80 4.25 -20.13 9.73
N ARG A 81 5.38 -20.84 9.85
CA ARG A 81 6.71 -20.24 9.80
C ARG A 81 7.00 -19.61 8.44
N SER A 82 6.65 -20.30 7.35
CA SER A 82 6.84 -19.81 5.98
C SER A 82 6.09 -18.50 5.75
N VAL A 83 4.81 -18.44 6.14
CA VAL A 83 3.97 -17.24 5.97
C VAL A 83 4.41 -16.11 6.90
N ALA A 84 4.82 -16.43 8.13
CA ALA A 84 5.34 -15.44 9.08
C ALA A 84 6.63 -14.77 8.57
N ARG A 85 7.56 -15.56 8.02
CA ARG A 85 8.78 -15.02 7.40
C ARG A 85 8.47 -14.16 6.17
N ARG A 86 7.48 -14.55 5.36
CA ARG A 86 7.01 -13.71 4.26
C ARG A 86 6.46 -12.37 4.76
N TYR A 87 5.68 -12.38 5.85
CA TYR A 87 5.19 -11.16 6.48
C TYR A 87 6.35 -10.26 6.96
N GLU A 88 7.38 -10.83 7.59
CA GLU A 88 8.56 -10.09 8.05
C GLU A 88 9.34 -9.49 6.87
N ALA A 89 9.59 -10.27 5.81
CA ALA A 89 10.25 -9.80 4.60
C ALA A 89 9.49 -8.64 3.94
N LEU A 90 8.17 -8.77 3.77
CA LEU A 90 7.33 -7.71 3.22
C LEU A 90 7.29 -6.47 4.13
N SER A 91 7.39 -6.65 5.45
CA SER A 91 7.46 -5.52 6.39
C SER A 91 8.77 -4.76 6.24
N ALA A 92 9.89 -5.46 6.03
CA ALA A 92 11.18 -4.84 5.76
C ALA A 92 11.17 -4.10 4.41
N GLU A 93 10.64 -4.74 3.36
CA GLU A 93 10.49 -4.13 2.03
C GLU A 93 9.65 -2.85 2.08
N ILE A 94 8.52 -2.86 2.81
CA ILE A 94 7.68 -1.67 2.98
C ILE A 94 8.46 -0.55 3.68
N ALA A 95 9.21 -0.87 4.75
CA ALA A 95 9.99 0.12 5.49
C ALA A 95 11.10 0.74 4.63
N GLU A 96 11.76 -0.08 3.81
CA GLU A 96 12.75 0.40 2.85
C GLU A 96 12.13 1.33 1.80
N LEU A 97 11.00 0.94 1.22
CA LEU A 97 10.29 1.76 0.23
C LEU A 97 9.76 3.06 0.84
N ASP A 98 9.28 3.02 2.09
CA ASP A 98 8.87 4.20 2.84
C ASP A 98 10.05 5.17 3.00
N ALA A 99 11.22 4.69 3.43
CA ALA A 99 12.40 5.55 3.58
C ALA A 99 12.90 6.18 2.26
N HIS A 100 12.70 5.51 1.12
CA HIS A 100 12.98 6.10 -0.20
C HIS A 100 11.95 7.15 -0.61
N LEU A 101 10.66 6.86 -0.39
CA LEU A 101 9.57 7.80 -0.67
C LEU A 101 9.69 9.06 0.19
N ASP A 102 9.96 8.93 1.49
CA ASP A 102 10.12 10.05 2.41
C ASP A 102 11.20 11.03 1.92
N ARG A 103 12.37 10.49 1.53
CA ARG A 103 13.48 11.29 1.00
C ARG A 103 13.11 12.00 -0.31
N LEU A 104 12.53 11.28 -1.27
CA LEU A 104 12.20 11.86 -2.58
C LEU A 104 11.10 12.92 -2.48
N VAL A 105 10.05 12.65 -1.69
CA VAL A 105 8.94 13.59 -1.52
C VAL A 105 9.43 14.86 -0.81
N ALA A 106 10.26 14.74 0.23
CA ALA A 106 10.84 15.90 0.91
C ALA A 106 11.72 16.75 -0.01
N GLN A 107 12.40 16.15 -0.99
CA GLN A 107 13.19 16.88 -1.99
C GLN A 107 12.33 17.56 -3.07
N VAL A 108 11.20 16.94 -3.45
CA VAL A 108 10.36 17.43 -4.55
C VAL A 108 9.34 18.47 -4.07
N ALA A 109 8.77 18.29 -2.88
CA ALA A 109 7.72 19.15 -2.34
C ALA A 109 7.86 19.33 -0.82
N PRO A 110 8.93 20.00 -0.35
CA PRO A 110 9.15 20.22 1.09
C PRO A 110 8.01 21.00 1.75
N GLU A 111 7.45 21.99 1.05
CA GLU A 111 6.30 22.79 1.52
C GLU A 111 5.02 21.95 1.67
N LEU A 112 4.86 20.91 0.85
CA LEU A 112 3.67 20.07 0.90
C LEU A 112 3.70 19.14 2.11
N VAL A 113 4.87 18.62 2.49
CA VAL A 113 5.04 17.73 3.64
C VAL A 113 5.09 18.51 4.96
N SER A 114 5.37 19.82 4.93
CA SER A 114 5.31 20.66 6.14
C SER A 114 3.88 21.03 6.55
N LEU A 115 2.88 20.81 5.68
CA LEU A 115 1.48 21.08 5.99
C LEU A 115 0.90 20.06 6.98
N PRO A 116 0.16 20.51 8.01
CA PRO A 116 -0.51 19.63 8.95
C PRO A 116 -1.42 18.62 8.24
N GLY A 117 -1.28 17.34 8.58
CA GLY A 117 -2.10 16.26 8.01
C GLY A 117 -1.62 15.71 6.66
N ILE A 118 -0.55 16.24 6.07
CA ILE A 118 0.00 15.74 4.80
C ILE A 118 1.27 14.90 5.07
N GLY A 119 1.09 13.58 5.10
CA GLY A 119 2.21 12.63 5.11
C GLY A 119 2.72 12.28 3.72
N THR A 120 3.83 11.54 3.67
CA THR A 120 4.52 11.14 2.43
C THR A 120 3.62 10.47 1.40
N ASP A 121 2.70 9.57 1.78
CA ASP A 121 1.82 8.91 0.81
C ASP A 121 0.81 9.87 0.18
N HIS A 122 0.30 10.83 0.96
CA HIS A 122 -0.60 11.87 0.45
C HIS A 122 0.14 12.84 -0.48
N ALA A 123 1.32 13.32 -0.06
CA ALA A 123 2.16 14.16 -0.89
C ALA A 123 2.59 13.45 -2.19
N ALA A 124 3.03 12.19 -2.11
CA ALA A 124 3.36 11.37 -3.28
C ALA A 124 2.15 11.20 -4.22
N THR A 125 0.94 11.00 -3.67
CA THR A 125 -0.28 10.93 -4.48
C THR A 125 -0.51 12.21 -5.25
N LEU A 126 -0.44 13.36 -4.59
CA LEU A 126 -0.63 14.67 -5.21
C LEU A 126 0.42 14.92 -6.29
N LEU A 127 1.69 14.59 -6.04
CA LEU A 127 2.77 14.69 -7.01
C LEU A 127 2.53 13.81 -8.25
N ILE A 128 2.10 12.56 -8.07
CA ILE A 128 1.79 11.64 -9.18
C ILE A 128 0.60 12.15 -10.01
N VAL A 129 -0.44 12.66 -9.33
CA VAL A 129 -1.65 13.20 -9.96
C VAL A 129 -1.29 14.45 -10.77
N ALA A 130 -0.63 15.43 -10.14
CA ALA A 130 -0.12 16.64 -10.80
C ALA A 130 0.83 16.31 -11.97
N GLY A 131 1.58 15.22 -11.85
CA GLY A 131 2.68 14.87 -12.77
C GLY A 131 3.78 15.94 -12.74
N ASP A 132 4.56 16.01 -13.82
CA ASP A 132 5.61 17.04 -13.99
C ASP A 132 5.04 18.44 -14.33
N ASN A 133 3.75 18.68 -14.06
CA ASN A 133 3.06 19.92 -14.45
C ASN A 133 2.28 20.55 -13.28
N PRO A 134 2.93 20.87 -12.15
CA PRO A 134 2.26 21.46 -10.98
C PRO A 134 1.54 22.78 -11.33
N GLN A 135 2.03 23.53 -12.32
CA GLN A 135 1.40 24.75 -12.83
C GLN A 135 -0.01 24.55 -13.43
N ARG A 136 -0.45 23.31 -13.67
CA ARG A 136 -1.83 22.98 -14.11
C ARG A 136 -2.83 22.95 -12.96
N LEU A 137 -2.37 22.95 -11.70
CA LEU A 137 -3.20 22.95 -10.50
C LEU A 137 -3.35 24.36 -9.91
N ARG A 138 -3.94 25.30 -10.66
CA ARG A 138 -4.10 26.70 -10.22
C ARG A 138 -5.37 26.99 -9.42
N SER A 139 -6.29 26.03 -9.34
CA SER A 139 -7.55 26.16 -8.59
C SER A 139 -8.12 24.79 -8.25
N GLU A 140 -9.05 24.77 -7.30
CA GLU A 140 -9.84 23.57 -6.96
C GLU A 140 -10.57 23.01 -8.19
N ALA A 141 -11.07 23.88 -9.07
CA ALA A 141 -11.73 23.49 -10.32
C ALA A 141 -10.76 22.78 -11.28
N SER A 142 -9.52 23.27 -11.38
CA SER A 142 -8.47 22.63 -12.18
C SER A 142 -8.07 21.27 -11.61
N PHE A 143 -8.03 21.13 -10.29
CA PHE A 143 -7.80 19.84 -9.62
C PHE A 143 -8.96 18.87 -9.82
N ALA A 144 -10.21 19.34 -9.68
CA ALA A 144 -11.41 18.56 -9.94
C ALA A 144 -11.46 18.06 -11.39
N SER A 145 -11.06 18.89 -12.36
CA SER A 145 -10.91 18.47 -13.75
C SER A 145 -9.91 17.35 -13.89
N LEU A 146 -8.69 17.54 -13.35
CA LEU A 146 -7.60 16.58 -13.45
C LEU A 146 -7.95 15.21 -12.82
N CYS A 147 -8.70 15.23 -11.72
CA CYS A 147 -9.20 14.04 -11.05
C CYS A 147 -10.43 13.43 -11.73
N GLY A 148 -10.96 14.05 -12.80
CA GLY A 148 -12.13 13.62 -13.55
C GLY A 148 -13.46 13.79 -12.83
N VAL A 149 -13.48 14.55 -11.73
CA VAL A 149 -14.65 14.77 -10.86
C VAL A 149 -15.32 16.12 -11.11
N SER A 150 -14.77 16.97 -11.99
CA SER A 150 -15.42 18.22 -12.39
C SER A 150 -16.71 17.93 -13.20
N PRO A 151 -17.85 18.55 -12.87
CA PRO A 151 -19.05 18.44 -13.69
C PRO A 151 -18.85 19.10 -15.05
N ILE A 152 -19.08 18.36 -16.14
CA ILE A 152 -19.17 18.91 -17.50
C ILE A 152 -20.63 19.05 -17.87
N GLU A 153 -21.04 20.23 -18.32
CA GLU A 153 -22.39 20.42 -18.85
C GLU A 153 -22.64 19.50 -20.05
N ALA A 154 -23.75 18.76 -19.99
CA ALA A 154 -24.18 17.77 -20.96
C ALA A 154 -25.54 18.14 -21.56
N SER A 155 -25.76 19.44 -21.73
CA SER A 155 -27.03 20.04 -22.15
C SER A 155 -26.80 21.12 -23.19
N SER A 156 -27.71 21.21 -24.17
CA SER A 156 -27.76 22.30 -25.17
C SER A 156 -29.07 23.08 -25.13
N GLY A 157 -29.86 22.95 -24.05
CA GLY A 157 -31.20 23.56 -23.88
C GLY A 157 -31.52 23.89 -22.42
N LYS A 158 -32.77 24.25 -22.10
CA LYS A 158 -33.19 24.75 -20.76
C LYS A 158 -32.97 23.79 -19.57
N VAL A 159 -32.73 22.50 -19.82
CA VAL A 159 -32.51 21.51 -18.76
C VAL A 159 -31.02 21.30 -18.60
N VAL A 160 -30.44 21.74 -17.48
CA VAL A 160 -29.01 21.55 -17.19
C VAL A 160 -28.77 20.15 -16.62
N ARG A 161 -27.94 19.37 -17.31
CA ARG A 161 -27.46 18.05 -16.87
C ARG A 161 -25.94 18.10 -16.86
N HIS A 162 -25.32 17.38 -15.92
CA HIS A 162 -23.87 17.28 -15.84
C HIS A 162 -23.42 15.83 -16.03
N ARG A 163 -22.29 15.65 -16.71
CA ARG A 163 -21.59 14.37 -16.84
C ARG A 163 -20.20 14.46 -16.20
N LEU A 164 -19.64 13.31 -15.82
CA LEU A 164 -18.27 13.22 -15.32
C LEU A 164 -17.25 13.58 -16.41
N ASN A 165 -16.21 14.30 -16.02
CA ASN A 165 -15.08 14.60 -16.89
C ASN A 165 -14.17 13.36 -17.03
N ARG A 166 -14.37 12.57 -18.07
CA ARG A 166 -13.52 11.39 -18.33
C ARG A 166 -12.13 11.73 -18.90
N GLY A 167 -11.87 13.00 -19.19
CA GLY A 167 -10.64 13.45 -19.85
C GLY A 167 -9.47 13.72 -18.90
N GLY A 168 -9.74 14.14 -17.66
CA GLY A 168 -8.68 14.62 -16.76
C GLY A 168 -8.11 15.97 -17.19
#